data_AF-A0A4C1TE62-F1
#
_entry.id   AF-A0A4C1TE62-F1
#
_cell.length_a   1.000
_cell.length_b   1.000
_cell.length_c   1.000
_cell.angle_alpha   90.00
_cell.angle_beta   90.00
_cell.angle_gamma   90.00
#
_symmetry.space_group_name_H-M   'P 1'
#
loop_
_entity.id
_entity.type
_entity.pdbx_description
1 polymer ?
#
loop_
_entity_poly.entity_id
_entity_poly.type
_entity_poly.pdbx_seq_one_letter_code
_entity_poly.pdbx_strand_id
1 'polypeptide(L)'
;MVREFANSLNIAIEEYFTQVKLAMLNHSSDFVYDLKTNGSSASFKWIKKEGTIKILHGSVELSKDEPATSKDALIEALLFKNENLERELDDVKKINHNLNNELTTSRDELKKIANSQSELEKVLYAKFVQLLNTKKERIRVLEGCLSKYE
;
A
#
# COMPACT_ATOMS: atom_id res chain seq x y z
N MET A 1 14.48 -10.14 -32.17
CA MET A 1 13.12 -10.53 -31.74
C MET A 1 12.35 -9.44 -30.98
N VAL A 2 12.68 -9.08 -29.73
CA VAL A 2 11.89 -8.07 -28.95
C VAL A 2 11.83 -6.69 -29.62
N ARG A 3 12.96 -6.18 -30.11
CA ARG A 3 13.02 -4.88 -30.82
C ARG A 3 12.32 -4.90 -32.17
N GLU A 4 12.33 -6.05 -32.86
CA GLU A 4 11.67 -6.21 -34.16
C GLU A 4 10.15 -6.16 -34.01
N PHE A 5 9.60 -6.82 -32.99
CA PHE A 5 8.17 -6.76 -32.71
C PHE A 5 7.74 -5.36 -32.25
N ALA A 6 8.49 -4.71 -31.36
CA ALA A 6 8.23 -3.31 -30.96
C ALA A 6 8.18 -2.37 -32.17
N ASN A 7 9.16 -2.49 -33.08
CA ASN A 7 9.21 -1.69 -34.30
C ASN A 7 8.05 -2.02 -35.27
N SER A 8 7.69 -3.30 -35.42
CA SER A 8 6.59 -3.72 -36.29
C SER A 8 5.21 -3.26 -35.81
N LEU A 9 5.06 -3.11 -34.49
CA LEU A 9 3.84 -2.60 -33.86
C LEU A 9 3.85 -1.07 -33.74
N ASN A 10 4.97 -0.42 -34.08
CA ASN A 10 5.18 1.02 -33.94
C ASN A 10 4.97 1.50 -32.48
N ILE A 11 5.46 0.73 -31.51
CA ILE A 11 5.34 1.01 -30.07
C ILE A 11 6.74 1.22 -29.47
N ALA A 12 6.85 2.08 -28.45
CA ALA A 12 8.09 2.24 -27.68
C ALA A 12 8.53 0.91 -27.04
N ILE A 13 9.84 0.67 -26.96
CA ILE A 13 10.39 -0.60 -26.47
C ILE A 13 9.99 -0.87 -25.02
N GLU A 14 10.01 0.15 -24.17
CA GLU A 14 9.65 0.09 -22.75
C GLU A 14 8.18 -0.27 -22.55
N GLU A 15 7.31 0.30 -23.39
CA GLU A 15 5.88 0.00 -23.41
C GLU A 15 5.65 -1.43 -23.91
N TYR A 16 6.34 -1.85 -24.97
CA TYR A 16 6.29 -3.23 -25.45
C TYR A 16 6.72 -4.22 -24.36
N PHE A 17 7.80 -3.96 -23.62
CA PHE A 17 8.22 -4.79 -22.49
C PHE A 17 7.13 -4.91 -21.41
N THR A 18 6.44 -3.81 -21.13
CA THR A 18 5.32 -3.80 -20.18
C THR A 18 4.18 -4.69 -20.68
N GLN A 19 3.82 -4.57 -21.96
CA GLN A 19 2.81 -5.40 -22.61
C GLN A 19 3.20 -6.89 -22.61
N VAL A 20 4.47 -7.22 -22.89
CA VAL A 20 4.95 -8.61 -22.81
C VAL A 20 4.86 -9.15 -21.38
N LYS A 21 5.21 -8.36 -20.36
CA LYS A 21 5.04 -8.76 -18.96
C LYS A 21 3.58 -9.04 -18.63
N LEU A 22 2.67 -8.17 -19.06
CA LEU A 22 1.22 -8.36 -18.85
C LEU A 22 0.70 -9.64 -19.51
N ALA A 23 1.16 -9.92 -20.74
CA ALA A 23 0.83 -11.15 -21.45
C ALA A 23 1.38 -12.41 -20.75
N MET A 24 2.65 -12.41 -20.35
CA MET A 24 3.27 -13.62 -19.76
C MET A 24 2.82 -13.89 -18.32
N LEU A 25 2.40 -12.88 -17.58
CA LEU A 25 1.91 -13.02 -16.21
C LEU A 25 0.39 -13.28 -16.14
N ASN A 26 -0.29 -13.38 -17.29
CA ASN A 26 -1.75 -13.53 -17.39
C ASN A 26 -2.52 -12.44 -16.61
N HIS A 27 -1.99 -11.22 -16.58
CA HIS A 27 -2.58 -10.09 -15.87
C HIS A 27 -3.64 -9.33 -16.70
N SER A 28 -3.91 -9.76 -17.94
CA SER A 28 -4.90 -9.15 -18.82
C SER A 28 -5.68 -10.21 -19.61
N SER A 29 -7.00 -10.03 -19.68
CA SER A 29 -7.92 -10.82 -20.51
C SER A 29 -7.82 -10.49 -22.02
N ASP A 30 -7.04 -9.48 -22.37
CA ASP A 30 -6.93 -9.00 -23.75
C ASP A 30 -6.00 -9.87 -24.58
N PHE A 31 -5.21 -10.73 -23.95
CA PHE A 31 -4.30 -11.64 -24.65
C PHE A 31 -4.92 -13.03 -24.88
N VAL A 32 -4.71 -13.56 -26.07
CA VAL A 32 -5.01 -14.94 -26.47
C VAL A 32 -3.71 -15.63 -26.84
N TYR A 33 -3.59 -16.87 -26.42
CA TYR A 33 -2.39 -17.67 -26.62
C TYR A 33 -2.67 -18.80 -27.62
N ASP A 34 -1.73 -19.02 -28.53
CA ASP A 34 -1.76 -20.11 -29.50
C ASP A 34 -0.46 -20.91 -29.38
N LEU A 35 -0.58 -22.23 -29.27
CA LEU A 35 0.54 -23.16 -29.17
C LEU A 35 0.39 -24.22 -30.26
N LYS A 36 1.32 -24.22 -31.21
CA LYS A 36 1.37 -25.20 -32.30
C LYS A 36 2.57 -26.12 -32.12
N THR A 37 2.34 -27.42 -32.04
CA THR A 37 3.40 -28.42 -31.87
C THR A 37 3.73 -29.09 -33.21
N ASN A 38 5.02 -29.13 -33.55
CA ASN A 38 5.57 -29.72 -34.77
C ASN A 38 6.63 -30.77 -34.39
N GLY A 39 6.21 -31.89 -33.80
CA GLY A 39 7.12 -32.94 -33.37
C GLY A 39 7.99 -32.52 -32.17
N SER A 40 9.29 -32.28 -32.41
CA SER A 40 10.27 -31.90 -31.37
C SER A 40 10.33 -30.40 -31.08
N SER A 41 9.68 -29.57 -31.91
CA SER A 41 9.57 -28.13 -31.71
C SER A 41 8.11 -27.71 -31.54
N ALA A 42 7.89 -26.56 -30.91
CA ALA A 42 6.60 -25.90 -30.84
C ALA A 42 6.74 -24.40 -31.10
N SER A 43 5.70 -23.77 -31.59
CA SER A 43 5.61 -22.32 -31.76
C SER A 43 4.54 -21.79 -30.80
N PHE A 44 4.96 -20.93 -29.88
CA PHE A 44 4.07 -20.25 -28.94
C PHE A 44 3.89 -18.80 -29.35
N LYS A 45 2.64 -18.34 -29.43
CA LYS A 45 2.26 -16.99 -29.85
C LYS A 45 1.33 -16.36 -28.84
N TRP A 46 1.52 -15.07 -28.56
CA TRP A 46 0.59 -14.26 -27.78
C TRP A 46 0.02 -13.14 -28.65
N ILE A 47 -1.30 -13.04 -28.65
CA ILE A 47 -2.08 -12.21 -29.57
C ILE A 47 -2.93 -11.27 -28.72
N LYS A 48 -2.77 -9.96 -28.92
CA LYS A 48 -3.57 -8.94 -28.23
C LYS A 48 -4.88 -8.71 -28.99
N LYS A 49 -6.00 -8.70 -28.27
CA LYS A 49 -7.32 -8.31 -28.77
C LYS A 49 -7.50 -6.82 -28.54
N GLU A 50 -7.80 -6.10 -29.61
CA GLU A 50 -8.20 -4.69 -29.54
C GLU A 50 -9.54 -4.55 -30.27
N GLY A 51 -10.63 -4.57 -29.47
CA GLY A 51 -11.98 -4.66 -30.00
C GLY A 51 -12.23 -5.94 -30.78
N THR A 52 -12.50 -5.83 -32.08
CA THR A 52 -12.72 -6.97 -32.99
C THR A 52 -11.44 -7.46 -33.67
N ILE A 53 -10.33 -6.74 -33.54
CA ILE A 53 -9.06 -7.03 -34.22
C ILE A 53 -8.16 -7.85 -33.31
N LYS A 54 -7.45 -8.81 -33.91
CA LYS A 54 -6.43 -9.62 -33.25
C LYS A 54 -5.07 -9.28 -33.82
N ILE A 55 -4.18 -8.78 -32.97
CA ILE A 55 -2.84 -8.33 -33.33
C ILE A 55 -1.84 -9.32 -32.77
N LEU A 56 -1.01 -9.92 -33.62
CA LEU A 56 0.08 -10.78 -33.17
C LEU A 56 1.10 -9.91 -32.43
N HIS A 57 1.19 -10.13 -31.12
CA HIS A 57 1.99 -9.29 -30.24
C HIS A 57 3.36 -9.93 -29.94
N GLY A 58 3.54 -11.20 -30.27
CA GLY A 58 4.84 -11.86 -30.33
C GLY A 58 4.74 -13.36 -30.52
N SER A 59 5.90 -13.97 -30.77
CA SER A 59 6.05 -15.41 -30.99
C SER A 59 7.41 -15.86 -30.48
N VAL A 60 7.47 -17.09 -29.99
CA VAL A 60 8.72 -17.77 -29.62
C VAL A 60 8.66 -19.22 -30.09
N GLU A 61 9.79 -19.72 -30.55
CA GLU A 61 9.96 -21.14 -30.82
C GLU A 61 10.44 -21.84 -29.54
N LEU A 62 9.79 -22.94 -29.21
CA LEU A 62 10.06 -23.77 -28.05
C LEU A 62 10.66 -25.08 -28.54
N SER A 63 11.75 -25.50 -27.90
CA SER A 63 12.30 -26.84 -28.02
C SER A 63 11.91 -27.67 -26.80
N LYS A 64 11.84 -28.98 -26.95
CA LYS A 64 11.63 -29.88 -25.82
C LYS A 64 12.91 -29.95 -24.98
N ASP A 65 12.79 -29.80 -23.66
CA ASP A 65 13.91 -29.99 -22.72
C ASP A 65 14.33 -31.46 -22.64
N GLU A 66 15.64 -31.70 -22.56
CA GLU A 66 16.24 -33.01 -22.28
C GLU A 66 17.23 -32.91 -21.10
N PRO A 67 16.97 -33.58 -19.95
CA PRO A 67 15.77 -34.35 -19.62
C PRO A 67 14.55 -33.43 -19.40
N ALA A 68 13.36 -33.91 -19.75
CA ALA A 68 12.14 -33.18 -19.48
C ALA A 68 12.04 -32.88 -17.98
N THR A 69 11.88 -31.61 -17.60
CA THR A 69 11.60 -31.23 -16.21
C THR A 69 10.41 -32.05 -15.72
N SER A 70 10.59 -32.83 -14.65
CA SER A 70 9.48 -33.61 -14.10
C SER A 70 8.40 -32.63 -13.65
N LYS A 71 7.13 -33.01 -13.89
CA LYS A 71 5.99 -32.30 -13.32
C LYS A 71 6.12 -32.16 -11.80
N ASP A 72 6.79 -33.12 -11.16
CA ASP A 72 7.07 -33.11 -9.73
C ASP A 72 7.95 -31.93 -9.31
N ALA A 73 8.97 -31.58 -10.10
CA ALA A 73 9.84 -30.44 -9.81
C ALA A 73 9.08 -29.11 -9.89
N LEU A 74 8.11 -29.00 -10.83
CA LEU A 74 7.24 -27.83 -10.90
C LEU A 74 6.29 -27.77 -9.69
N ILE A 75 5.71 -28.91 -9.30
CA ILE A 75 4.84 -28.99 -8.12
C ILE A 75 5.62 -28.63 -6.85
N GLU A 76 6.82 -29.15 -6.68
CA GLU A 76 7.69 -28.87 -5.53
C GLU A 76 8.08 -27.39 -5.47
N ALA A 77 8.41 -26.76 -6.61
CA ALA A 77 8.65 -25.33 -6.68
C ALA A 77 7.42 -24.49 -6.31
N LEU A 78 6.22 -24.91 -6.71
CA LEU A 78 4.97 -24.25 -6.36
C LEU A 78 4.63 -24.41 -4.88
N LEU A 79 4.84 -25.59 -4.30
CA LEU A 79 4.66 -25.85 -2.87
C LEU A 79 5.60 -24.99 -2.04
N PHE A 80 6.89 -24.98 -2.38
CA PHE A 80 7.88 -24.13 -1.72
C PHE A 80 7.51 -22.66 -1.78
N LYS A 81 7.05 -22.18 -2.94
CA LYS A 81 6.57 -20.79 -3.10
C LYS A 81 5.35 -20.52 -2.21
N ASN A 82 4.40 -21.45 -2.13
CA ASN A 82 3.22 -21.30 -1.29
C ASN A 82 3.60 -21.23 0.20
N GLU A 83 4.46 -22.11 0.67
CA GLU A 83 4.95 -22.11 2.06
C GLU A 83 5.68 -20.80 2.42
N ASN A 84 6.45 -20.24 1.49
CA ASN A 84 7.07 -18.93 1.69
C ASN A 84 6.03 -17.82 1.80
N LEU A 85 5.03 -17.81 0.91
CA LEU A 85 3.95 -16.82 0.93
C LEU A 85 3.10 -16.91 2.20
N GLU A 86 2.84 -18.12 2.70
CA GLU A 86 2.14 -18.33 3.97
C GLU A 86 2.93 -17.76 5.15
N ARG A 87 4.25 -17.99 5.18
CA ARG A 87 5.14 -17.39 6.19
C ARG A 87 5.15 -15.87 6.13
N GLU A 88 5.31 -15.29 4.94
CA GLU A 88 5.26 -13.84 4.74
C GLU A 88 3.91 -13.26 5.19
N LEU A 89 2.81 -13.93 4.87
CA LEU A 89 1.47 -13.51 5.28
C LEU A 89 1.33 -13.49 6.79
N ASP A 90 1.82 -14.52 7.48
CA ASP A 90 1.75 -14.59 8.94
C ASP A 90 2.63 -13.54 9.62
N ASP A 91 3.79 -13.22 9.06
CA ASP A 91 4.63 -12.14 9.56
C ASP A 91 3.98 -10.77 9.36
N VAL A 92 3.36 -10.54 8.20
CA VAL A 92 2.58 -9.32 7.95
C VAL A 92 1.39 -9.21 8.92
N LYS A 93 0.69 -10.31 9.21
CA LYS A 93 -0.40 -10.31 10.21
C LYS A 93 0.10 -9.94 11.60
N LYS A 94 1.24 -10.49 12.03
CA LYS A 94 1.85 -10.16 13.34
C LYS A 94 2.21 -8.68 13.42
N ILE A 95 2.86 -8.15 12.38
CA ILE A 95 3.23 -6.74 12.32
C ILE A 95 1.98 -5.86 12.39
N ASN A 96 0.95 -6.18 11.62
CA ASN A 96 -0.31 -5.44 11.63
C ASN A 96 -1.00 -5.49 13.00
N HIS A 97 -1.01 -6.65 13.65
CA HIS A 97 -1.54 -6.77 15.01
C HIS A 97 -0.78 -5.88 16.01
N ASN A 98 0.56 -5.91 15.97
CA ASN A 98 1.40 -5.10 16.84
C ASN A 98 1.17 -3.60 16.61
N LEU A 99 1.15 -3.15 15.35
CA LEU A 99 0.89 -1.76 15.00
C LEU A 99 -0.49 -1.27 15.48
N ASN A 100 -1.52 -2.12 15.39
CA ASN A 100 -2.84 -1.77 15.91
C ASN A 100 -2.86 -1.64 17.44
N ASN A 101 -2.11 -2.50 18.14
CA ASN A 101 -1.98 -2.41 19.60
C ASN A 101 -1.23 -1.14 20.01
N GLU A 102 -0.14 -0.81 19.33
CA GLU A 102 0.63 0.43 19.54
C GLU A 102 -0.23 1.66 19.27
N LEU A 103 -0.97 1.68 18.15
CA LEU A 103 -1.89 2.76 17.81
C LEU A 103 -2.97 2.95 18.88
N THR A 104 -3.54 1.85 19.37
CA THR A 104 -4.56 1.90 20.44
C THR A 104 -3.97 2.49 21.71
N THR A 105 -2.79 2.03 22.11
CA THR A 105 -2.07 2.52 23.30
C THR A 105 -1.76 4.01 23.18
N SER A 106 -1.16 4.43 22.07
CA SER A 106 -0.83 5.83 21.79
C SER A 106 -2.08 6.72 21.79
N ARG A 107 -3.19 6.24 21.21
CA ARG A 107 -4.47 6.96 21.21
C ARG A 107 -5.01 7.17 22.64
N ASP A 108 -4.89 6.17 23.50
CA ASP A 108 -5.35 6.28 24.88
C ASP A 108 -4.45 7.17 25.74
N GLU A 109 -3.14 7.14 25.51
CA GLU A 109 -2.21 8.11 26.11
C GLU A 109 -2.52 9.54 25.69
N LEU A 110 -2.78 9.78 24.40
CA LEU A 110 -3.18 11.10 23.90
C LEU A 110 -4.48 11.59 24.55
N LYS A 111 -5.48 10.72 24.73
CA LYS A 111 -6.71 11.09 25.47
C LYS A 111 -6.41 11.48 26.92
N LYS A 112 -5.53 10.73 27.61
CA LYS A 112 -5.13 11.05 28.99
C LYS A 112 -4.44 12.41 29.08
N ILE A 113 -3.53 12.69 28.14
CA ILE A 113 -2.84 13.98 28.06
C ILE A 113 -3.84 15.11 27.82
N ALA A 114 -4.74 14.97 26.83
CA ALA A 114 -5.76 15.97 26.53
C ALA A 114 -6.68 16.26 27.73
N ASN A 115 -7.11 15.22 28.44
CA ASN A 115 -7.90 15.37 29.66
C ASN A 115 -7.11 16.11 30.75
N SER A 116 -5.85 15.74 30.95
CA SER A 116 -4.98 16.37 31.95
C SER A 116 -4.73 17.85 31.64
N GLN A 117 -4.56 18.18 30.36
CA GLN A 117 -4.46 19.57 29.89
C GLN A 117 -5.74 20.35 30.19
N SER A 118 -6.91 19.79 29.88
CA SER A 118 -8.19 20.45 30.14
C SER A 118 -8.41 20.73 31.63
N GLU A 119 -8.08 19.76 32.50
CA GLU A 119 -8.16 19.96 33.95
C GLU A 119 -7.17 21.03 34.45
N LEU A 120 -5.95 21.04 33.92
CA LEU A 120 -4.97 22.07 34.26
C LEU A 120 -5.45 23.47 33.84
N GLU A 121 -6.01 23.61 32.65
CA GLU A 121 -6.59 24.86 32.16
C GLU A 121 -7.71 25.35 33.09
N LYS A 122 -8.64 24.47 33.48
CA LYS A 122 -9.71 24.82 34.44
C LYS A 122 -9.15 25.34 35.76
N VAL A 123 -8.13 24.67 36.31
CA VAL A 123 -7.48 25.07 37.56
C VAL A 123 -6.79 26.44 37.41
N LEU A 124 -6.09 26.68 36.31
CA LEU A 124 -5.43 27.95 36.03
C LEU A 124 -6.44 29.09 35.88
N TYR A 125 -7.53 28.87 35.13
CA TYR A 125 -8.61 29.84 35.01
C TYR A 125 -9.27 30.17 36.35
N ALA A 126 -9.55 29.16 37.18
CA ALA A 126 -10.11 29.37 38.51
C ALA A 126 -9.19 30.24 39.40
N LYS A 127 -7.88 29.93 39.41
CA LYS A 127 -6.88 30.73 40.14
C LYS A 127 -6.80 32.17 39.62
N PHE A 128 -6.84 32.34 38.30
CA PHE A 128 -6.83 33.67 37.69
C PHE A 128 -8.05 34.50 38.10
N VAL A 129 -9.26 33.92 38.07
CA VAL A 129 -10.49 34.58 38.51
C VAL A 129 -10.42 34.95 40.00
N GLN A 130 -9.91 34.06 40.85
CA GLN A 130 -9.73 34.34 42.28
C GLN A 130 -8.79 35.53 42.51
N LEU A 131 -7.67 35.59 41.79
CA LEU A 131 -6.73 36.71 41.86
C LEU A 131 -7.39 38.01 41.38
N LEU A 132 -8.12 37.95 40.27
CA LEU A 132 -8.83 39.10 39.70
C LEU A 132 -9.86 39.67 40.69
N ASN A 133 -10.66 38.80 41.31
CA ASN A 133 -11.65 39.20 42.31
C ASN A 133 -10.98 39.81 43.55
N THR A 134 -9.85 39.25 44.01
CA THR A 134 -9.07 39.82 45.11
C THR A 134 -8.57 41.23 44.79
N LYS A 135 -8.11 41.46 43.55
CA LYS A 135 -7.67 42.77 43.07
C LYS A 135 -8.84 43.75 42.95
N LYS A 136 -9.99 43.34 42.40
CA LYS A 136 -11.22 44.15 42.34
C LYS A 136 -11.69 44.59 43.72
N GLU A 137 -11.68 43.67 44.69
CA GLU A 137 -12.05 43.98 46.07
C GLU A 137 -11.13 45.02 46.68
N ARG A 138 -9.81 44.88 46.46
CA ARG A 138 -8.83 45.84 46.94
C ARG A 138 -9.04 47.23 46.33
N ILE A 139 -9.35 47.31 45.04
CA ILE A 139 -9.67 48.59 44.36
C ILE A 139 -10.90 49.22 45.01
N ARG A 140 -11.99 48.46 45.19
CA ARG A 140 -13.23 48.96 45.81
C ARG A 140 -12.99 49.51 47.22
N VAL A 141 -12.17 48.84 48.02
CA VAL A 141 -11.78 49.32 49.36
C VAL A 141 -11.02 50.65 49.28
N LEU A 142 -10.08 50.78 48.33
CA LEU A 142 -9.30 52.00 48.16
C LEU A 142 -10.18 53.17 47.67
N GLU A 143 -11.07 52.93 46.71
CA GLU A 143 -12.04 53.92 46.21
C GLU A 143 -12.98 54.40 47.34
N GLY A 144 -13.48 53.47 48.16
CA GLY A 144 -14.32 53.81 49.32
C GLY A 144 -13.58 54.66 50.35
N CYS A 145 -12.29 54.41 50.60
CA CYS A 145 -11.47 55.24 51.46
C CYS A 145 -11.24 56.65 50.88
N LEU A 146 -10.97 56.75 49.57
CA LEU A 146 -10.78 58.03 48.88
C LEU A 146 -12.04 58.91 48.92
N SER A 147 -13.22 58.33 48.68
CA SER A 147 -14.49 59.09 48.71
C SER A 147 -14.87 59.68 50.07
N LYS A 148 -14.20 59.26 51.16
CA LYS A 148 -14.41 59.82 52.52
C LYS A 148 -13.56 61.06 52.79
N TYR A 149 -12.61 61.37 51.91
CA TYR A 149 -11.71 62.53 52.02
C TYR A 149 -12.05 63.64 51.03
N GLU A 150 -13.08 63.45 50.20
CA GLU A 150 -13.77 64.50 49.42
C GLU A 150 -15.03 64.97 50.17
#